data_AF-A0A8J6SVD7-F1
#
_entry.id   AF-A0A8J6SVD7-F1
#
_cell.length_a   1.000
_cell.length_b   1.000
_cell.length_c   1.000
_cell.angle_alpha   90.00
_cell.angle_beta   90.00
_cell.angle_gamma   90.00
#
_symmetry.space_group_name_H-M   'P 1'
#
loop_
_entity.id
_entity.type
_entity.pdbx_description
1 polymer ?
#
loop_
_entity_poly.entity_id
_entity_poly.type
_entity_poly.pdbx_seq_one_letter_code
_entity_poly.pdbx_strand_id
1 'polypeptide(L)'
;MADATDVLLKLCEQRWAEVKQAEDQRSALSNIILLIASAIVGIFTQKGLDRNNLPLSLLLIFLGVYGAIGVRKYRERIHYSLSIIKLYRDKLDKLYPDAQIEALRIQAKEFHEKRHPFMTKIYPNQLWVALHTSIAIAGCILTIFLLSL
;
A
#
# COMPACT_ATOMS: atom_id res chain seq x y z
N MET A 1 2.80 -34.81 -19.04
CA MET A 1 2.47 -33.44 -19.48
C MET A 1 1.71 -32.79 -18.34
N ALA A 2 2.06 -31.57 -17.92
CA ALA A 2 1.33 -30.91 -16.82
C ALA A 2 -0.13 -30.72 -17.23
N ASP A 3 -1.07 -31.06 -16.35
CA ASP A 3 -2.48 -30.83 -16.60
C ASP A 3 -2.74 -29.31 -16.68
N ALA A 4 -3.75 -28.89 -17.44
CA ALA A 4 -4.12 -27.48 -17.56
C ALA A 4 -4.41 -26.86 -16.18
N THR A 5 -4.93 -27.66 -15.27
CA THR A 5 -5.17 -27.33 -13.85
C THR A 5 -3.87 -27.03 -13.11
N ASP A 6 -2.85 -27.88 -13.24
CA ASP A 6 -1.54 -27.69 -12.61
C ASP A 6 -0.90 -26.38 -13.08
N VAL A 7 -1.03 -26.07 -14.37
CA VAL A 7 -0.53 -24.82 -14.95
C VAL A 7 -1.25 -23.60 -14.34
N LEU A 8 -2.58 -23.65 -14.21
CA LEU A 8 -3.36 -22.56 -13.63
C LEU A 8 -3.04 -22.34 -12.14
N LEU A 9 -2.92 -23.42 -11.37
CA LEU A 9 -2.56 -23.35 -9.95
C LEU A 9 -1.17 -22.75 -9.76
N LYS A 10 -0.17 -23.21 -10.54
CA LYS A 10 1.19 -22.66 -10.50
C LYS A 10 1.24 -21.18 -10.87
N LEU A 11 0.51 -20.77 -11.90
CA LEU A 11 0.42 -19.35 -12.27
C LEU A 11 -0.29 -18.52 -11.19
N CYS A 12 -1.28 -19.09 -10.50
CA CYS A 12 -1.95 -18.45 -9.37
C CYS A 12 -0.99 -18.24 -8.19
N GLU A 13 -0.22 -19.26 -7.82
CA GLU A 13 0.82 -19.18 -6.77
C GLU A 13 1.86 -18.10 -7.09
N GLN A 14 2.35 -18.07 -8.33
CA GLN A 14 3.30 -17.05 -8.77
C GLN A 14 2.71 -15.63 -8.63
N ARG A 15 1.45 -15.41 -9.03
CA ARG A 15 0.78 -14.11 -8.88
C ARG A 15 0.58 -13.73 -7.42
N TRP A 16 0.30 -14.70 -6.54
CA TRP A 16 0.22 -14.45 -5.10
C TRP A 16 1.56 -14.02 -4.52
N ALA A 17 2.66 -14.63 -4.97
CA ALA A 17 4.00 -14.22 -4.59
C ALA A 17 4.30 -12.77 -5.02
N GLU A 18 3.90 -12.38 -6.24
CA GLU A 18 4.03 -10.99 -6.71
C GLU A 18 3.19 -10.00 -5.86
N VAL A 19 1.97 -10.37 -5.46
CA VAL A 19 1.13 -9.56 -4.58
C VAL A 19 1.82 -9.34 -3.23
N LYS A 20 2.33 -10.43 -2.64
CA LYS A 20 3.07 -10.35 -1.37
C LYS A 20 4.32 -9.48 -1.50
N GLN A 21 5.12 -9.69 -2.55
CA GLN A 21 6.31 -8.90 -2.79
C GLN A 21 5.99 -7.40 -2.97
N ALA A 22 4.93 -7.06 -3.70
CA ALA A 22 4.51 -5.68 -3.86
C ALA A 22 4.07 -5.04 -2.53
N GLU A 23 3.40 -5.80 -1.67
CA GLU A 23 3.02 -5.36 -0.32
C GLU A 23 4.26 -5.17 0.59
N ASP A 24 5.23 -6.08 0.52
CA ASP A 24 6.49 -6.00 1.26
C ASP A 24 7.29 -4.76 0.82
N GLN A 25 7.38 -4.50 -0.49
CA GLN A 25 8.03 -3.31 -1.04
C GLN A 25 7.32 -2.01 -0.62
N ARG A 26 5.99 -2.04 -0.58
CA ARG A 26 5.16 -0.90 -0.12
C ARG A 26 5.41 -0.58 1.36
N SER A 27 5.55 -1.62 2.19
CA SER A 27 5.90 -1.51 3.60
C SER A 27 7.32 -0.98 3.78
N ALA A 28 8.30 -1.58 3.09
CA ALA A 28 9.70 -1.17 3.13
C ALA A 28 9.90 0.30 2.72
N LEU A 29 9.27 0.74 1.62
CA LEU A 29 9.26 2.14 1.19
C LEU A 29 8.76 3.06 2.31
N SER A 30 7.63 2.71 2.92
CA SER A 30 7.01 3.54 3.94
C SER A 30 7.88 3.63 5.19
N ASN A 31 8.49 2.52 5.61
CA ASN A 31 9.38 2.49 6.78
C ASN A 31 10.62 3.36 6.58
N ILE A 32 11.24 3.31 5.40
CA ILE A 32 12.39 4.16 5.07
C ILE A 32 12.00 5.65 5.12
N ILE A 33 10.85 6.00 4.53
CA ILE A 33 10.34 7.38 4.56
C ILE A 33 10.08 7.84 6.00
N LEU A 34 9.42 7.02 6.81
CA LEU A 34 9.12 7.34 8.21
C LEU A 34 10.39 7.52 9.05
N LEU A 35 11.40 6.67 8.83
CA LEU A 35 12.69 6.77 9.51
C LEU A 35 13.36 8.11 9.19
N ILE A 36 13.47 8.47 7.91
CA ILE A 36 14.08 9.74 7.48
C ILE A 36 13.27 10.92 7.99
N ALA A 37 11.93 10.88 7.88
CA ALA A 37 11.07 11.94 8.35
C ALA A 37 11.21 12.16 9.87
N SER A 38 11.26 11.08 10.65
CA SER A 38 11.46 11.14 12.10
C SER A 38 12.83 11.72 12.46
N ALA A 39 13.88 11.34 11.73
CA ALA A 39 15.22 11.90 11.93
C ALA A 39 15.25 13.42 11.65
N ILE A 40 14.61 13.87 10.57
CA ILE A 40 14.50 15.29 10.26
C ILE A 40 13.76 16.06 11.36
N VAL A 41 12.62 15.53 11.83
CA VAL A 41 11.87 16.12 12.96
C VAL A 41 12.74 16.19 14.21
N GLY A 42 13.52 15.15 14.51
CA GLY A 42 14.49 15.15 15.62
C GLY A 42 15.59 16.20 15.47
N ILE A 43 16.06 16.49 14.26
CA ILE A 43 17.02 17.58 14.02
C ILE A 43 16.39 18.93 14.34
N PHE A 44 15.14 19.17 13.91
CA PHE A 44 14.42 20.41 14.21
C PHE A 44 14.23 20.62 15.72
N THR A 45 13.95 19.57 16.48
CA THR A 45 13.77 19.69 17.93
C THR A 45 15.08 19.94 18.69
N GLN A 46 16.22 19.46 18.16
CA GLN A 46 17.53 19.64 18.79
C GLN A 46 18.22 20.95 18.41
N LYS A 47 18.22 21.30 17.12
CA LYS A 47 18.94 22.47 16.58
C LYS A 47 18.08 23.73 16.50
N GLY A 48 16.78 23.61 16.73
CA GLY A 48 15.83 24.70 16.58
C GLY A 48 15.41 24.95 15.12
N LEU A 49 14.56 25.95 14.95
CA LEU A 49 14.03 26.37 13.66
C LEU A 49 14.83 27.58 13.17
N ASP A 50 15.58 27.40 12.09
CA ASP A 50 16.41 28.41 11.43
C ASP A 50 16.20 28.30 9.92
N ARG A 51 16.26 29.43 9.19
CA ARG A 51 16.15 29.50 7.72
C ARG A 51 17.12 28.54 7.02
N ASN A 52 18.29 28.27 7.61
CA ASN A 52 19.26 27.30 7.08
C ASN A 52 18.72 25.86 7.01
N ASN A 53 17.66 25.54 7.76
CA ASN A 53 17.02 24.22 7.75
C ASN A 53 15.91 24.10 6.70
N LEU A 54 15.67 25.12 5.86
CA LEU A 54 14.69 25.09 4.78
C LEU A 54 14.83 23.85 3.87
N PRO A 55 16.04 23.42 3.46
CA PRO A 55 16.20 22.21 2.64
C PRO A 55 15.62 20.95 3.29
N LEU A 56 15.72 20.81 4.62
CA LEU A 56 15.18 19.66 5.35
C LEU A 56 13.64 19.66 5.35
N SER A 57 13.01 20.84 5.45
CA SER A 57 11.55 20.96 5.35
C SER A 57 11.04 20.61 3.94
N LEU A 58 11.75 21.06 2.89
CA LEU A 58 11.44 20.72 1.51
C LEU A 58 11.62 19.22 1.24
N LEU A 59 12.63 18.60 1.84
CA LEU A 59 12.83 17.15 1.78
C LEU A 59 11.65 16.38 2.40
N LEU A 60 11.08 16.85 3.52
CA LEU A 60 9.86 16.25 4.09
C LEU A 60 8.67 16.32 3.12
N ILE A 61 8.48 17.47 2.46
CA ILE A 61 7.43 17.62 1.42
C ILE A 61 7.65 16.59 0.32
N PHE A 62 8.87 16.53 -0.22
CA PHE A 62 9.23 15.60 -1.28
C PHE A 62 8.99 14.14 -0.86
N LEU A 63 9.46 13.73 0.32
CA LEU A 63 9.30 12.37 0.81
C LEU A 63 7.83 12.00 1.04
N GLY A 64 7.03 12.91 1.59
CA GLY A 64 5.59 12.69 1.76
C GLY A 64 4.85 12.56 0.43
N VAL A 65 5.15 13.41 -0.55
CA VAL A 65 4.56 13.30 -1.89
C VAL A 65 5.00 11.99 -2.58
N TYR A 66 6.30 11.69 -2.54
CA TYR A 66 6.86 10.47 -3.12
C TYR A 66 6.27 9.21 -2.50
N GLY A 67 6.15 9.17 -1.16
CA GLY A 67 5.51 8.08 -0.44
C GLY A 67 4.05 7.89 -0.83
N ALA A 68 3.28 8.97 -0.92
CA ALA A 68 1.87 8.92 -1.31
C ALA A 68 1.68 8.39 -2.74
N ILE A 69 2.54 8.79 -3.68
CA ILE A 69 2.54 8.27 -5.06
C ILE A 69 2.97 6.80 -5.06
N GLY A 70 4.04 6.46 -4.35
CA GLY A 70 4.61 5.12 -4.29
C GLY A 70 3.60 4.09 -3.77
N VAL A 71 2.92 4.38 -2.65
CA VAL A 71 1.92 3.45 -2.11
C VAL A 71 0.73 3.25 -3.04
N ARG A 72 0.31 4.29 -3.78
CA ARG A 72 -0.73 4.17 -4.82
C ARG A 72 -0.26 3.32 -5.99
N LYS A 73 1.00 3.47 -6.41
CA LYS A 73 1.57 2.66 -7.49
C LYS A 73 1.65 1.19 -7.13
N TYR A 74 2.08 0.86 -5.90
CA TYR A 74 2.06 -0.53 -5.43
C TYR A 74 0.63 -1.08 -5.32
N ARG A 75 -0.34 -0.28 -4.85
CA ARG A 75 -1.75 -0.68 -4.86
C ARG A 75 -2.22 -1.05 -6.26
N GLU A 76 -1.95 -0.22 -7.26
CA GLU A 76 -2.33 -0.51 -8.65
C GLU A 76 -1.78 -1.87 -9.11
N ARG A 77 -0.50 -2.12 -8.85
CA ARG A 77 0.15 -3.40 -9.20
C ARG A 77 -0.44 -4.60 -8.46
N ILE A 78 -0.77 -4.45 -7.17
CA ILE A 78 -1.45 -5.48 -6.38
C ILE A 78 -2.84 -5.78 -6.98
N HIS A 79 -3.63 -4.74 -7.31
CA HIS A 79 -4.96 -4.92 -7.93
C HIS A 79 -4.88 -5.62 -9.28
N TYR A 80 -3.85 -5.31 -10.08
CA TYR A 80 -3.62 -5.99 -11.35
C TYR A 80 -3.39 -7.49 -11.15
N SER A 81 -2.46 -7.89 -10.28
CA SER A 81 -2.18 -9.31 -10.01
C SER A 81 -3.38 -10.04 -9.38
N LEU A 82 -4.12 -9.39 -8.48
CA LEU A 82 -5.36 -9.94 -7.91
C LEU A 82 -6.46 -10.14 -8.97
N SER A 83 -6.54 -9.25 -9.95
CA SER A 83 -7.49 -9.38 -11.07
C SER A 83 -7.17 -10.61 -11.93
N ILE A 84 -5.88 -10.87 -12.19
CA ILE A 84 -5.45 -12.09 -12.90
C ILE A 84 -5.77 -13.35 -12.09
N ILE A 85 -5.47 -13.34 -10.78
CA ILE A 85 -5.80 -14.47 -9.88
C ILE A 85 -7.30 -14.77 -9.91
N LYS A 86 -8.15 -13.74 -9.97
CA LYS A 86 -9.59 -13.92 -10.13
C LYS A 86 -9.91 -14.66 -11.43
N LEU A 87 -9.34 -14.26 -12.57
CA LEU A 87 -9.59 -14.93 -13.85
C LEU A 87 -9.14 -16.40 -13.86
N TYR A 88 -8.03 -16.73 -13.21
CA TYR A 88 -7.59 -18.12 -13.06
C TYR A 88 -8.57 -18.93 -12.22
N ARG A 89 -9.07 -18.36 -11.13
CA ARG A 89 -10.08 -18.98 -10.27
C ARG A 89 -11.40 -19.21 -10.99
N ASP A 90 -11.88 -18.22 -11.74
CA ASP A 90 -13.10 -18.33 -12.56
C ASP A 90 -12.97 -19.46 -13.59
N LYS A 91 -11.76 -19.71 -14.11
CA LYS A 91 -11.49 -20.84 -15.01
C LYS A 91 -11.44 -22.18 -14.27
N LEU A 92 -10.86 -22.23 -13.07
CA LEU A 92 -10.83 -23.43 -12.23
C LEU A 92 -12.24 -23.85 -11.78
N ASP A 93 -13.09 -22.89 -11.40
CA ASP A 93 -14.47 -23.14 -10.99
C ASP A 93 -15.30 -23.75 -12.13
N LYS A 94 -15.02 -23.36 -13.38
CA LYS A 94 -15.63 -23.98 -14.58
C LYS A 94 -15.13 -25.40 -14.85
N LEU A 95 -13.87 -25.70 -14.55
CA LEU A 95 -13.29 -27.03 -14.73
C LEU A 95 -13.72 -28.00 -13.63
N TYR A 96 -13.93 -27.48 -12.42
CA TYR A 96 -14.28 -28.25 -11.22
C TYR A 96 -15.46 -27.61 -10.49
N PRO A 97 -16.69 -27.67 -11.05
CA PRO A 97 -17.86 -27.03 -10.46
C PRO A 97 -18.21 -27.58 -9.07
N ASP A 98 -17.93 -28.87 -8.83
CA ASP A 98 -18.17 -29.52 -7.54
C ASP A 98 -17.30 -28.97 -6.41
N ALA A 99 -16.18 -28.31 -6.73
CA ALA A 99 -15.32 -27.67 -5.74
C ALA A 99 -15.92 -26.37 -5.17
N GLN A 100 -16.93 -25.79 -5.84
CA GLN A 100 -17.69 -24.62 -5.37
C GLN A 100 -16.80 -23.44 -4.92
N ILE A 101 -15.71 -23.18 -5.64
CA ILE A 101 -14.64 -22.26 -5.22
C ILE A 101 -15.18 -20.84 -5.07
N GLU A 102 -16.00 -20.39 -6.03
CA GLU A 102 -16.59 -19.05 -5.96
C GLU A 102 -17.65 -18.94 -4.87
N ALA A 103 -18.45 -19.98 -4.64
CA ALA A 103 -19.46 -19.98 -3.58
C ALA A 103 -18.82 -19.88 -2.18
N LEU A 104 -17.74 -20.63 -1.94
CA LEU A 104 -16.95 -20.53 -0.71
C LEU A 104 -16.38 -19.12 -0.52
N ARG A 105 -15.91 -18.48 -1.59
CA ARG A 105 -15.40 -17.10 -1.54
C ARG A 105 -16.49 -16.10 -1.19
N ILE A 106 -17.68 -16.22 -1.79
CA ILE A 106 -18.82 -15.35 -1.50
C ILE A 106 -19.24 -15.49 -0.03
N GLN A 107 -19.37 -16.73 0.46
CA GLN A 107 -19.66 -16.98 1.87
C GLN A 107 -18.63 -16.35 2.80
N ALA A 108 -17.33 -16.53 2.51
CA ALA A 108 -16.26 -15.90 3.29
C ALA A 108 -16.34 -14.36 3.28
N LYS A 109 -16.67 -13.77 2.12
CA LYS A 109 -16.87 -12.32 1.99
C LYS A 109 -18.04 -11.84 2.84
N GLU A 110 -19.18 -12.53 2.80
CA GLU A 110 -20.35 -12.18 3.61
C GLU A 110 -20.06 -12.28 5.11
N PHE A 111 -19.38 -13.33 5.57
CA PHE A 111 -18.96 -13.46 6.96
C PHE A 111 -18.05 -12.30 7.37
N HIS A 112 -17.10 -11.93 6.51
CA HIS A 112 -16.18 -10.83 6.77
C HIS A 112 -16.91 -9.47 6.84
N GLU A 113 -17.79 -9.18 5.89
CA GLU A 113 -18.56 -7.93 5.84
C GLU A 113 -19.53 -7.80 7.03
N LYS A 114 -20.18 -8.90 7.43
CA LYS A 114 -21.02 -8.93 8.64
C LYS A 114 -20.22 -8.66 9.92
N ARG A 115 -19.00 -9.19 10.01
CA ARG A 115 -18.14 -9.02 11.19
C ARG A 115 -17.48 -7.64 11.25
N HIS A 116 -17.21 -7.03 10.10
CA HIS A 116 -16.45 -5.77 10.00
C HIS A 116 -17.15 -4.69 9.14
N PRO A 117 -18.39 -4.28 9.46
CA PRO A 117 -19.23 -3.45 8.58
C PRO A 117 -18.68 -2.05 8.29
N PHE A 118 -17.83 -1.52 9.19
CA PHE A 118 -17.19 -0.22 9.01
C PHE A 118 -15.81 -0.34 8.34
N MET A 119 -15.02 -1.34 8.73
CA MET A 119 -13.63 -1.48 8.27
C MET A 119 -13.57 -1.88 6.79
N THR A 120 -14.58 -2.58 6.27
CA THR A 120 -14.65 -2.92 4.83
C THR A 120 -14.85 -1.71 3.93
N LYS A 121 -15.32 -0.58 4.47
CA LYS A 121 -15.48 0.68 3.74
C LYS A 121 -14.16 1.47 3.64
N ILE A 122 -13.23 1.23 4.55
CA ILE A 122 -11.93 1.91 4.58
C ILE A 122 -10.91 1.05 3.83
N TYR A 123 -10.46 1.54 2.68
CA TYR A 123 -9.44 0.81 1.94
C TYR A 123 -8.07 1.01 2.60
N PRO A 124 -7.28 -0.05 2.84
CA PRO A 124 -5.98 0.06 3.50
C PRO A 124 -5.07 1.13 2.89
N ASN A 125 -5.03 1.24 1.56
CA ASN A 125 -4.23 2.27 0.88
C ASN A 125 -4.67 3.71 1.16
N GLN A 126 -5.91 3.99 1.54
CA GLN A 126 -6.27 5.34 1.98
C GLN A 126 -5.50 5.72 3.25
N LEU A 127 -5.32 4.78 4.18
CA LEU A 127 -4.52 4.99 5.39
C LEU A 127 -3.05 5.27 5.05
N TRP A 128 -2.49 4.51 4.11
CA TRP A 128 -1.11 4.72 3.66
C TRP A 128 -0.90 6.05 2.94
N VAL A 129 -1.84 6.45 2.07
CA VAL A 129 -1.78 7.76 1.42
C VAL A 129 -1.91 8.86 2.47
N ALA A 130 -2.86 8.76 3.41
CA ALA A 130 -3.05 9.75 4.46
C ALA A 130 -1.80 9.94 5.32
N LEU A 131 -1.12 8.85 5.68
CA LEU A 131 0.15 8.89 6.41
C LEU A 131 1.20 9.72 5.67
N HIS A 132 1.44 9.41 4.39
CA HIS A 132 2.43 10.13 3.59
C HIS A 132 2.02 11.58 3.30
N THR A 133 0.73 11.84 3.10
CA THR A 133 0.19 13.20 2.99
C THR A 133 0.40 13.99 4.27
N SER A 134 0.28 13.40 5.46
CA SER A 134 0.58 14.11 6.72
C SER A 134 2.05 14.51 6.84
N ILE A 135 2.99 13.70 6.33
CA ILE A 135 4.42 14.05 6.27
C ILE A 135 4.63 15.26 5.34
N ALA A 136 3.98 15.25 4.18
CA ALA A 136 4.06 16.38 3.25
C ALA A 136 3.48 17.67 3.85
N ILE A 137 2.33 17.58 4.53
CA ILE A 137 1.70 18.71 5.22
C ILE A 137 2.63 19.25 6.33
N ALA A 138 3.24 18.38 7.13
CA ALA A 138 4.20 18.78 8.15
C ALA A 138 5.39 19.53 7.52
N GLY A 139 5.92 19.05 6.39
CA GLY A 139 6.93 19.74 5.62
C GLY A 139 6.49 21.14 5.18
N CYS A 140 5.28 21.28 4.62
CA CYS A 140 4.72 22.57 4.21
C CYS A 140 4.60 23.55 5.38
N ILE A 141 4.08 23.10 6.53
CA ILE A 141 3.96 23.92 7.74
C ILE A 141 5.34 24.43 8.19
N LEU A 142 6.33 23.54 8.24
CA LEU A 142 7.70 23.90 8.60
C LEU A 142 8.32 24.88 7.60
N THR A 143 8.15 24.66 6.29
CA THR A 143 8.62 25.58 5.25
C THR A 143 8.03 26.98 5.44
N ILE A 144 6.72 27.09 5.66
CA ILE A 144 6.04 28.39 5.88
C ILE A 144 6.62 29.08 7.12
N PHE A 145 6.77 28.34 8.23
CA PHE A 145 7.32 28.91 9.46
C PHE A 145 8.76 29.39 9.28
N LEU A 146 9.61 28.57 8.63
CA LEU A 146 11.01 28.92 8.39
C LEU A 146 11.19 30.14 7.48
N LEU A 147 10.29 30.35 6.51
CA LEU A 147 10.29 31.55 5.67
C LEU A 147 9.82 32.82 6.42
N SER A 148 9.13 32.66 7.54
CA SER A 148 8.60 33.77 8.35
C SER A 148 9.51 34.24 9.50
N LEU A 149 10.47 33.39 9.92
CA LEU A 149 11.62 33.80 10.75
C LEU A 149 12.45 34.83 10.01
#